data_AF-A0A2J9PNH5-F1
#
_entry.id   AF-A0A2J9PNH5-F1
#
_cell.length_a   1.000
_cell.length_b   1.000
_cell.length_c   1.000
_cell.angle_alpha   90.00
_cell.angle_beta   90.00
_cell.angle_gamma   90.00
#
_symmetry.space_group_name_H-M   'P 1'
#
loop_
_entity.id
_entity.type
_entity.pdbx_description
1 polymer ?
#
loop_
_entity_poly.entity_id
_entity_poly.type
_entity_poly.pdbx_seq_one_letter_code
_entity_poly.pdbx_strand_id
1 'polypeptide(L)' 'MKTRQRIKIVMMDMYTPYMDVVQELFPNAKIIIDRFHLVQAFNRELNKLSVAVMNEFRNPNHRLYNKYKNYWRLLLIP' A
#
# COMPACT_ATOMS: atom_id res chain seq x y z
N MET A 1 14.56 23.53 19.94
CA MET A 1 14.64 22.12 20.45
C MET A 1 13.46 21.70 21.32
N LYS A 2 13.02 22.48 22.33
CA LYS A 2 11.91 22.12 23.25
C LYS A 2 10.60 21.67 22.59
N THR A 3 10.27 22.19 21.40
CA THR A 3 9.05 21.82 20.67
C THR A 3 9.12 20.44 20.02
N ARG A 4 10.31 20.00 19.56
CA ARG A 4 10.48 18.68 18.92
C ARG A 4 10.28 17.53 19.89
N GLN A 5 10.71 17.72 21.15
CA GLN A 5 10.54 16.73 22.22
C GLN A 5 9.08 16.50 22.63
N ARG A 6 8.15 17.40 22.23
CA ARG A 6 6.70 17.26 22.50
C ARG A 6 5.97 16.45 21.44
N ILE A 7 6.61 16.16 20.31
CA ILE A 7 6.00 15.33 19.27
C ILE A 7 5.91 13.90 19.78
N LYS A 8 4.70 13.34 19.73
CA LYS A 8 4.41 11.98 20.21
C LYS A 8 4.36 10.95 19.09
N ILE A 9 3.97 11.38 17.89
CA ILE A 9 3.73 10.50 16.74
C ILE A 9 4.21 11.21 15.49
N VAL A 10 4.88 10.47 14.61
CA VAL A 10 5.16 10.86 13.24
C VAL A 10 4.57 9.79 12.32
N MET A 11 3.67 10.22 11.43
CA MET A 11 3.16 9.37 10.36
C MET A 11 4.01 9.62 9.10
N MET A 12 4.50 8.57 8.46
CA MET A 12 5.38 8.69 7.29
C MET A 12 5.25 7.50 6.35
N ASP A 13 5.89 7.60 5.19
CA ASP A 13 6.03 6.48 4.25
C ASP A 13 6.97 5.37 4.78
N MET A 14 7.15 4.31 3.98
CA MET A 14 7.98 3.15 4.36
C MET A 14 9.46 3.30 3.99
N TYR A 15 9.91 4.47 3.54
CA TYR A 15 11.27 4.69 3.08
C TYR A 15 12.23 4.82 4.27
N THR A 16 13.10 3.81 4.43
CA THR A 16 13.99 3.67 5.59
C THR A 16 14.82 4.93 5.89
N PRO A 17 15.39 5.65 4.90
CA PRO A 17 16.15 6.87 5.18
C PRO A 17 15.34 7.97 5.87
N TYR A 18 14.03 8.05 5.69
CA TYR A 18 13.20 9.01 6.43
C TYR A 18 12.97 8.58 7.87
N MET A 19 12.94 7.27 8.15
CA MET A 19 12.86 6.76 9.52
C MET A 19 14.09 7.18 10.31
N ASP A 20 15.29 7.05 9.73
CA ASP A 20 16.55 7.44 10.37
C ASP A 20 16.56 8.93 10.75
N VAL A 21 16.18 9.79 9.80
CA VAL A 21 16.08 11.25 10.01
C VAL A 21 15.05 11.59 11.10
N VAL A 22 13.91 10.90 11.11
CA VAL A 22 12.85 11.18 12.10
C VAL A 22 13.23 10.69 13.48
N GLN A 23 13.93 9.58 13.60
CA GLN A 23 14.46 9.10 14.89
C GLN A 23 15.48 10.10 15.46
N GLU A 24 16.34 10.67 14.61
CA GLU A 24 17.30 11.70 15.03
C GLU A 24 16.59 12.99 15.47
N LEU A 25 15.60 13.45 14.70
CA LEU A 25 14.90 14.72 14.97
C LEU A 25 13.85 14.63 16.09
N PHE A 26 13.25 13.47 16.27
CA PHE A 26 12.11 13.21 17.18
C PHE A 26 12.27 11.88 17.93
N PRO A 27 13.32 11.74 18.77
CA PRO A 27 13.65 10.47 19.44
C PRO A 27 12.55 9.96 20.38
N ASN A 28 11.63 10.83 20.83
CA ASN A 28 10.51 10.46 21.69
C ASN A 28 9.22 10.13 20.93
N ALA A 29 9.20 10.32 19.61
CA ALA A 29 8.00 10.11 18.80
C ALA A 29 7.91 8.66 18.32
N LYS A 30 6.70 8.10 18.35
CA LYS A 30 6.41 6.81 17.70
C LYS A 30 6.27 7.02 16.20
N ILE A 31 6.95 6.19 15.41
CA ILE A 31 6.79 6.17 13.96
C ILE A 31 5.61 5.26 13.62
N ILE A 32 4.65 5.79 12.85
CA ILE A 32 3.51 5.04 12.31
C ILE A 32 3.62 5.08 10.79
N ILE A 33 3.55 3.92 10.14
CA ILE A 33 3.49 3.85 8.68
C ILE A 33 2.14 4.39 8.22
N ASP A 34 2.16 5.28 7.24
CA ASP A 34 0.97 5.81 6.59
C ASP A 34 0.18 4.67 5.94
N ARG A 35 -1.11 4.59 6.30
CA ARG A 35 -2.05 3.57 5.82
C ARG A 35 -2.23 3.65 4.31
N PHE A 36 -2.09 4.84 3.71
CA PHE A 36 -2.18 5.02 2.27
C PHE A 36 -1.15 4.16 1.53
N HIS A 37 0.11 4.18 1.97
CA HIS A 37 1.16 3.40 1.33
C HIS A 37 0.99 1.89 1.52
N LEU A 38 0.45 1.46 2.67
CA LEU A 38 0.10 0.05 2.89
C LEU A 38 -1.03 -0.42 1.97
N VAL A 39 -2.13 0.35 1.91
CA VAL A 39 -3.27 0.06 1.04
C VAL A 39 -2.84 0.07 -0.43
N GLN A 40 -2.04 1.04 -0.83
CA GLN A 40 -1.51 1.14 -2.19
C GLN A 40 -0.62 -0.06 -2.54
N ALA A 41 0.30 -0.46 -1.66
CA ALA A 41 1.17 -1.61 -1.89
C ALA A 41 0.36 -2.90 -2.02
N PHE A 42 -0.63 -3.09 -1.14
CA PHE A 42 -1.50 -4.27 -1.19
C PHE A 42 -2.35 -4.31 -2.46
N ASN A 43 -3.01 -3.21 -2.81
CA ASN A 43 -3.80 -3.08 -4.03
C ASN A 43 -2.96 -3.34 -5.29
N ARG A 44 -1.69 -2.93 -5.31
CA ARG A 44 -0.78 -3.21 -6.42
C ARG A 44 -0.54 -4.71 -6.59
N GLU A 45 -0.24 -5.43 -5.52
CA GLU A 45 0.01 -6.87 -5.61
C GLU A 45 -1.27 -7.66 -5.93
N LEU A 46 -2.41 -7.27 -5.35
CA LEU A 46 -3.71 -7.85 -5.72
C LEU A 46 -4.09 -7.62 -7.18
N ASN A 47 -3.82 -6.43 -7.73
CA ASN A 47 -4.05 -6.15 -9.14
C ASN A 47 -3.16 -7.03 -10.04
N LYS A 48 -1.88 -7.22 -9.70
CA LYS A 48 -0.99 -8.10 -10.46
C LYS A 48 -1.51 -9.53 -10.49
N LEU A 49 -1.90 -10.07 -9.32
CA LEU A 49 -2.48 -11.41 -9.21
C LEU A 49 -3.78 -11.53 -10.03
N SER A 50 -4.66 -10.53 -9.91
CA SER A 50 -5.94 -10.50 -10.65
C SER A 50 -5.72 -10.49 -12.15
N VAL A 51 -4.73 -9.74 -12.65
CA VAL A 51 -4.36 -9.71 -14.08
C VAL A 51 -3.77 -11.05 -14.51
N ALA A 52 -2.92 -11.67 -13.70
CA ALA A 52 -2.36 -12.99 -13.98
C ALA A 52 -3.46 -14.05 -14.14
N VAL A 53 -4.34 -14.18 -13.14
CA VAL A 53 -5.48 -15.10 -13.17
C VAL A 53 -6.44 -14.77 -14.31
N MET A 54 -6.75 -13.50 -14.55
CA MET A 54 -7.61 -13.10 -15.68
C MET A 54 -7.02 -13.57 -17.01
N ASN A 55 -5.70 -13.40 -17.22
CA ASN A 55 -5.03 -13.75 -18.47
C ASN A 55 -4.98 -15.26 -18.74
N GLU A 56 -5.03 -16.11 -17.71
CA GLU A 56 -5.17 -17.56 -17.88
C GLU A 56 -6.44 -17.93 -18.68
N PHE A 57 -7.50 -17.12 -18.57
CA PHE A 57 -8.77 -17.35 -19.26
C PHE A 57 -8.92 -16.64 -20.60
N ARG A 58 -7.91 -15.88 -21.04
CA ARG A 58 -7.99 -15.02 -22.24
C ARG A 58 -8.39 -15.77 -23.50
N ASN A 59 -7.77 -16.92 -23.74
CA ASN A 59 -8.07 -17.80 -24.88
C ASN A 59 -9.04 -18.95 -24.53
N PRO A 60 -8.85 -19.71 -23.41
CA PRO A 60 -9.67 -20.89 -23.18
C PRO A 60 -11.10 -20.58 -22.75
N ASN A 61 -11.37 -19.41 -22.16
CA ASN A 61 -12.73 -19.04 -21.75
C ASN A 61 -12.92 -17.51 -21.72
N HIS A 62 -13.16 -16.93 -22.89
CA HIS A 62 -13.33 -15.48 -23.04
C HIS A 62 -14.52 -14.91 -22.22
N ARG A 63 -15.56 -15.72 -21.96
CA ARG A 63 -16.69 -15.29 -21.11
C ARG A 63 -16.24 -15.09 -19.67
N LEU A 64 -15.40 -16.00 -19.16
CA LEU A 64 -14.83 -15.91 -17.82
C LEU A 64 -13.79 -14.79 -17.72
N TYR A 65 -12.96 -14.60 -18.75
CA TYR A 65 -12.07 -13.43 -18.87
C TYR A 65 -12.84 -12.11 -18.71
N ASN A 66 -13.95 -11.94 -19.45
CA ASN A 66 -14.78 -10.74 -19.35
C ASN A 66 -15.40 -10.56 -17.96
N LYS A 67 -15.76 -11.65 -17.27
CA LYS A 67 -16.26 -11.59 -15.89
C LYS A 67 -15.18 -11.03 -14.95
N TYR A 68 -13.98 -11.60 -14.97
CA TYR A 68 -12.85 -11.08 -14.16
C TYR A 68 -12.52 -9.63 -14.52
N LYS A 69 -12.52 -9.29 -15.81
CA LYS A 69 -12.28 -7.92 -16.28
C LYS A 69 -13.34 -6.93 -15.81
N ASN A 70 -14.63 -7.31 -15.75
CA ASN A 70 -15.70 -6.39 -15.35
C ASN A 70 -15.75 -6.18 -13.83
N TYR A 71 -15.44 -7.23 -13.05
CA TYR A 71 -15.52 -7.21 -11.58
C TYR A 71 -14.17 -6.95 -10.89
N TRP A 72 -13.14 -6.50 -11.63
CA TRP A 72 -11.78 -6.30 -11.11
C TRP A 72 -11.69 -5.40 -9.86
N ARG A 73 -12.59 -4.41 -9.74
CA ARG A 73 -12.60 -3.46 -8.61
C ARG A 73 -13.05 -4.09 -7.29
N LEU A 74 -13.73 -5.22 -7.30
CA LEU A 74 -14.22 -5.88 -6.07
C LEU A 74 -13.08 -6.33 -5.14
N LEU A 75 -11.86 -6.46 -5.69
CA LEU A 75 -10.69 -6.92 -4.94
C LEU A 75 -9.86 -5.78 -4.36
N LEU A 76 -10.19 -4.51 -4.66
CA LEU A 76 -9.42 -3.37 -4.17
C LEU A 76 -9.94 -2.87 -2.82
N ILE A 77 -9.00 -2.57 -1.93
CA ILE A 77 -9.28 -1.93 -0.66
C ILE A 77 -9.50 -0.42 -0.92
N PRO A 78 -10.62 0.17 -0.46
CA PRO A 78 -10.88 1.60 -0.55
C PRO A 78 -9.98 2.43 0.38
#